data_AF-A0A2V8MFK0-F1
#
_entry.id   AF-A0A2V8MFK0-F1
#
_cell.length_a   1.000
_cell.length_b   1.000
_cell.length_c   1.000
_cell.angle_alpha   90.00
_cell.angle_beta   90.00
_cell.angle_gamma   90.00
#
_symmetry.space_group_name_H-M   'P 1'
#
loop_
_entity.id
_entity.type
_entity.pdbx_description
1 polymer ?
#
loop_
_entity_poly.entity_id
_entity_poly.type
_entity_poly.pdbx_seq_one_letter_code
_entity_poly.pdbx_strand_id
1 'polypeptide(L)'
;MSLFQSGIIGILAFIFILGAAVILHEFGHFIVAKLFKIRVETFSAGFGPRLFGRKYGTTDYRVSAIPLGGYVKLGGDDSNAPIEGESAPDIPPHERFDLRPRWQRILVAVAGPVMNVLTALAIPFAAGIIYGIPATPTPVVSSVIPGGAAQTAGLQPSDRIISFNGTNNPNWDAISGDALLSPNEPLPMEIERAGQRLQLTIKPTPVTRDGETAGELDFIPDYGNVIVVISDVVSGSAAAEAGLQGGDRVLAVGGQPVKS
;
A
#
# COMPACT_ATOMS: atom_id res chain seq x y z
N MET A 1 -19.54 12.60 14.00
CA MET A 1 -18.58 13.62 13.50
C MET A 1 -17.36 13.00 12.81
N SER A 2 -16.97 11.75 13.15
CA SER A 2 -15.82 11.05 12.55
C SER A 2 -16.00 10.64 11.08
N LEU A 3 -17.17 10.11 10.66
CA LEU A 3 -17.39 9.67 9.27
C LEU A 3 -17.29 10.82 8.24
N PHE A 4 -17.81 12.00 8.58
CA PHE A 4 -17.68 13.20 7.72
C PHE A 4 -16.23 13.69 7.64
N GLN A 5 -15.49 13.63 8.75
CA GLN A 5 -14.08 14.00 8.79
C GLN A 5 -13.23 13.01 7.97
N SER A 6 -13.49 11.70 8.08
CA SER A 6 -12.87 10.66 7.27
C SER A 6 -13.18 10.80 5.78
N GLY A 7 -14.42 11.19 5.44
CA GLY A 7 -14.83 11.44 4.05
C GLY A 7 -14.12 12.65 3.43
N ILE A 8 -14.05 13.77 4.15
CA ILE A 8 -13.34 14.98 3.68
C ILE A 8 -11.85 14.68 3.50
N ILE A 9 -11.22 13.99 4.44
CA ILE A 9 -9.81 13.58 4.33
C ILE A 9 -9.62 12.69 3.10
N GLY A 10 -10.51 11.72 2.87
CA GLY A 10 -10.45 10.85 1.69
C GLY A 10 -10.55 11.63 0.36
N ILE A 11 -11.47 12.59 0.27
CA ILE A 11 -11.61 13.44 -0.92
C ILE A 11 -10.37 14.30 -1.14
N LEU A 12 -9.86 14.95 -0.08
CA LEU A 12 -8.64 15.77 -0.17
C LEU A 12 -7.43 14.93 -0.55
N ALA A 13 -7.28 13.73 0.03
CA ALA A 13 -6.21 12.79 -0.32
C ALA A 13 -6.34 12.32 -1.76
N PHE A 14 -7.54 11.99 -2.23
CA PHE A 14 -7.80 11.61 -3.62
C PHE A 14 -7.41 12.74 -4.59
N ILE A 15 -7.87 13.97 -4.33
CA ILE A 15 -7.52 15.15 -5.14
C ILE A 15 -6.01 15.35 -5.18
N PHE A 16 -5.34 15.23 -4.04
CA PHE A 16 -3.91 15.39 -3.94
C PHE A 16 -3.15 14.30 -4.70
N ILE A 17 -3.50 13.03 -4.49
CA ILE A 17 -2.86 11.88 -5.15
C ILE A 17 -3.07 11.95 -6.67
N LEU A 18 -4.30 12.22 -7.12
CA LEU A 18 -4.60 12.35 -8.54
C LEU A 18 -3.86 13.54 -9.15
N GLY A 19 -3.84 14.69 -8.46
CA GLY A 19 -3.11 15.87 -8.90
C GLY A 19 -1.62 15.61 -9.05
N ALA A 20 -0.99 15.00 -8.03
CA ALA A 20 0.42 14.61 -8.07
C ALA A 20 0.72 13.59 -9.17
N ALA A 21 -0.13 12.57 -9.34
CA ALA A 21 0.02 11.55 -10.37
C ALA A 21 -0.06 12.13 -11.79
N VAL A 22 -0.95 13.09 -12.03
CA VAL A 22 -1.01 13.78 -13.34
C VAL A 22 0.21 14.68 -13.52
N ILE A 23 0.67 15.43 -12.51
CA ILE A 23 1.89 16.25 -12.65
C ILE A 23 3.12 15.37 -12.99
N LEU A 24 3.24 14.20 -12.36
CA LEU A 24 4.31 13.24 -12.66
C LEU A 24 4.15 12.65 -14.07
N HIS A 25 2.93 12.38 -14.52
CA HIS A 25 2.64 11.98 -15.89
C HIS A 25 3.11 13.04 -16.90
N GLU A 26 2.73 14.29 -16.68
CA GLU A 26 3.16 15.43 -17.51
C GLU A 26 4.68 15.60 -17.50
N PHE A 27 5.32 15.36 -16.35
CA PHE A 27 6.77 15.38 -16.23
C PHE A 27 7.45 14.33 -17.12
N GLY A 28 6.83 13.16 -17.31
CA GLY A 28 7.29 12.15 -18.26
C GLY A 28 7.34 12.68 -19.71
N HIS A 29 6.23 13.26 -20.19
CA HIS A 29 6.18 13.91 -21.50
C HIS A 29 7.24 15.00 -21.64
N PHE A 30 7.36 15.84 -20.61
CA PHE A 30 8.31 16.94 -20.57
C PHE A 30 9.76 16.48 -20.73
N ILE A 31 10.20 15.48 -19.96
CA ILE A 31 11.58 14.97 -20.00
C ILE A 31 11.92 14.48 -21.40
N VAL A 32 11.05 13.65 -21.98
CA VAL A 32 11.33 13.04 -23.29
C VAL A 32 11.27 14.07 -24.41
N ALA A 33 10.35 15.04 -24.33
CA ALA A 33 10.31 16.17 -25.26
C ALA A 33 11.62 16.98 -25.21
N LYS A 34 12.11 17.30 -24.01
CA LYS A 34 13.39 18.02 -23.83
C LYS A 34 14.58 17.21 -24.34
N LEU A 35 14.59 15.89 -24.14
CA LEU A 35 15.65 15.00 -24.63
C LEU A 35 15.74 15.04 -26.17
N PHE A 36 14.61 15.08 -26.87
CA PHE A 36 14.56 15.23 -28.33
C PHE A 36 14.66 16.68 -28.80
N LYS A 37 15.00 17.63 -27.93
CA LYS A 37 15.08 19.07 -28.26
C LYS A 37 13.79 19.61 -28.88
N ILE A 38 12.65 19.07 -28.45
CA ILE A 38 11.33 19.59 -28.82
C ILE A 38 11.03 20.78 -27.92
N ARG A 39 10.48 21.85 -28.49
CA ARG A 39 10.12 23.03 -27.72
C ARG A 39 8.99 22.66 -26.78
N VAL A 40 9.19 22.93 -25.50
CA VAL A 40 8.11 22.95 -24.51
C VAL A 40 7.84 24.41 -24.22
N GLU A 41 6.64 24.87 -24.53
CA GLU A 41 6.21 26.25 -24.29
C GLU A 41 5.80 26.45 -22.83
N THR A 42 5.03 25.50 -22.29
CA THR A 42 4.49 25.58 -20.93
C THR A 42 4.59 24.22 -20.24
N PHE A 43 5.06 24.23 -19.01
CA PHE A 43 4.90 23.13 -18.06
C PHE A 43 4.10 23.66 -16.87
N SER A 44 2.85 23.23 -16.75
CA SER A 44 1.92 23.73 -15.73
C SER A 44 1.63 22.65 -14.70
N ALA A 45 1.89 22.94 -13.42
CA ALA A 45 1.29 22.22 -12.31
C ALA A 45 -0.04 22.88 -11.96
N GLY A 46 -1.14 22.18 -12.20
CA GLY A 46 -2.50 22.67 -12.07
C GLY A 46 -3.05 23.34 -13.33
N PHE A 47 -4.34 23.69 -13.24
CA PHE A 47 -5.12 24.35 -14.29
C PHE A 47 -5.60 25.74 -13.87
N GLY A 48 -6.08 26.50 -14.85
CA GLY A 48 -6.70 27.81 -14.64
C GLY A 48 -5.69 28.96 -14.51
N PRO A 49 -6.02 30.02 -13.75
CA PRO A 49 -5.20 31.22 -13.66
C PRO A 49 -3.86 30.89 -12.98
N ARG A 50 -2.78 31.49 -13.54
CA ARG A 50 -1.42 31.40 -13.01
C ARG A 50 -1.36 32.05 -11.63
N LEU A 51 -0.89 31.30 -10.63
CA LEU A 51 -0.57 31.84 -9.31
C LEU A 51 0.86 32.41 -9.30
N PHE A 52 1.83 31.57 -9.64
CA PHE A 52 3.24 31.94 -9.71
C PHE A 52 3.97 31.04 -10.71
N GLY A 53 5.18 31.43 -11.11
CA GLY A 53 5.97 30.68 -12.07
C GLY A 53 7.15 31.47 -12.60
N ARG A 54 8.06 30.81 -13.28
CA ARG A 54 9.23 31.43 -13.91
C ARG A 54 9.42 30.87 -15.31
N LYS A 55 9.71 31.76 -16.25
CA LYS A 55 10.15 31.37 -17.59
C LYS A 55 11.66 31.09 -17.56
N TYR A 56 12.05 29.92 -18.01
CA TYR A 56 13.46 29.55 -18.17
C TYR A 56 13.69 28.98 -19.56
N GLY A 57 14.54 29.66 -20.34
CA GLY A 57 14.70 29.40 -21.77
C GLY A 57 13.38 29.59 -22.51
N THR A 58 12.96 28.55 -23.23
CA THR A 58 11.72 28.55 -24.02
C THR A 58 10.48 28.17 -23.21
N THR A 59 10.64 27.66 -21.99
CA THR A 59 9.57 27.03 -21.21
C THR A 59 9.12 27.93 -20.07
N ASP A 60 7.82 28.17 -20.00
CA ASP A 60 7.15 28.78 -18.86
C ASP A 60 6.78 27.70 -17.84
N TYR A 61 7.48 27.67 -16.71
CA TYR A 61 7.17 26.78 -15.58
C TYR A 61 6.22 27.52 -14.65
N ARG A 62 5.02 26.99 -14.45
CA ARG A 62 3.99 27.69 -13.67
C ARG A 62 3.19 26.76 -12.78
N VAL A 63 2.71 27.33 -11.69
CA VAL A 63 1.73 26.75 -10.79
C VAL A 63 0.43 27.52 -10.95
N SER A 64 -0.65 26.80 -11.21
CA SER A 64 -1.98 27.36 -11.46
C SER A 64 -2.93 27.06 -10.30
N ALA A 65 -4.02 27.81 -10.20
CA ALA A 65 -4.88 27.82 -9.01
C ALA A 65 -5.59 26.49 -8.73
N ILE A 66 -5.89 25.69 -9.75
CA ILE A 66 -6.62 24.43 -9.60
C ILE A 66 -5.63 23.27 -9.55
N PRO A 67 -5.44 22.59 -8.40
CA PRO A 67 -4.40 21.57 -8.23
C PRO A 67 -4.77 20.19 -8.82
N LEU A 68 -5.84 20.11 -9.62
CA LEU A 68 -6.37 18.88 -10.22
C LEU A 68 -5.56 18.42 -11.44
N GLY A 69 -4.24 18.35 -11.32
CA GLY A 69 -3.35 17.80 -12.35
C GLY A 69 -2.40 18.83 -12.94
N GLY A 70 -2.20 18.83 -14.26
CA GLY A 70 -1.26 19.69 -14.96
C GLY A 70 -1.31 19.47 -16.47
N TYR A 71 -0.48 20.19 -17.21
CA TYR A 71 -0.32 19.93 -18.65
C TYR A 71 1.04 20.39 -19.18
N VAL A 72 1.49 19.73 -20.25
CA VAL A 72 2.64 20.14 -21.07
C VAL A 72 2.17 20.64 -22.44
N LYS A 73 2.47 21.91 -22.75
CA LYS A 73 2.25 22.46 -24.10
C LYS A 73 3.52 22.28 -24.94
N LEU A 74 3.44 21.38 -25.92
CA LEU A 74 4.51 21.14 -26.89
C LEU A 74 4.40 22.10 -28.08
N GLY A 75 5.54 22.57 -28.55
CA GLY A 75 5.61 23.49 -29.69
C GLY A 75 5.22 22.80 -31.01
N GLY A 76 4.28 23.38 -31.74
CA GLY A 76 3.74 22.80 -32.98
C GLY A 76 2.69 21.70 -32.75
N ASP A 77 2.21 21.52 -31.52
CA ASP A 77 1.06 20.66 -31.24
C ASP A 77 -0.24 21.48 -31.29
N ASP A 78 -0.95 21.36 -32.41
CA ASP A 78 -2.18 22.11 -32.69
C ASP A 78 -3.36 21.71 -31.78
N SER A 79 -3.25 20.60 -31.04
CA SER A 79 -4.25 20.21 -30.04
C SER A 79 -4.36 21.20 -28.88
N ASN A 80 -3.35 22.06 -28.70
CA ASN A 80 -3.28 23.10 -27.68
C ASN A 80 -3.07 24.51 -28.30
N ALA A 81 -3.47 24.70 -29.56
CA ALA A 81 -3.41 25.99 -30.24
C ALA A 81 -4.23 27.06 -29.45
N PRO A 82 -3.78 28.32 -29.41
CA PRO A 82 -4.58 29.40 -28.85
C PRO A 82 -5.96 29.46 -29.52
N ILE A 83 -7.01 29.71 -28.72
CA ILE A 83 -8.33 30.04 -29.25
C ILE A 83 -8.17 31.26 -30.15
N GLU A 84 -8.77 31.19 -31.35
CA GLU A 84 -8.68 32.15 -32.45
C GLU A 84 -8.36 33.60 -32.01
N GLY A 85 -7.19 34.12 -32.42
CA GLY A 85 -6.82 35.52 -32.23
C GLY A 85 -5.36 35.78 -31.85
N GLU A 86 -4.64 34.79 -31.32
CA GLU A 86 -3.19 34.88 -31.09
C GLU A 86 -2.43 34.17 -32.21
N SER A 87 -1.50 34.88 -32.85
CA SER A 87 -0.57 34.25 -33.80
C SER A 87 0.22 33.17 -33.08
N ALA A 88 0.20 31.94 -33.60
CA ALA A 88 1.03 30.87 -33.09
C ALA A 88 2.49 31.37 -33.01
N PRO A 89 3.21 31.10 -31.91
CA PRO A 89 4.61 31.50 -31.80
C PRO A 89 5.37 30.98 -33.02
N ASP A 90 6.28 31.78 -33.58
CA ASP A 90 7.16 31.32 -34.65
C ASP A 90 8.17 30.33 -34.04
N ILE A 91 7.85 29.04 -34.16
CA ILE A 91 8.65 27.94 -33.61
C ILE A 91 9.51 27.38 -34.74
N PRO A 92 10.85 27.37 -34.59
CA PRO A 92 11.74 26.82 -35.60
C PRO A 92 11.36 25.38 -35.98
N PRO A 93 11.39 25.01 -37.28
CA PRO A 93 10.95 23.68 -37.71
C PRO A 93 11.65 22.51 -37.01
N HIS A 94 12.91 22.71 -36.62
CA HIS A 94 13.69 21.70 -35.93
C HIS A 94 13.36 21.56 -34.44
N GLU A 95 12.51 22.42 -33.85
CA GLU A 95 12.04 22.31 -32.46
C GLU A 95 10.57 21.86 -32.38
N ARG A 96 9.87 21.81 -33.52
CA ARG A 96 8.45 21.47 -33.63
C ARG A 96 8.17 19.99 -33.41
N PHE A 97 7.13 19.67 -32.64
CA PHE A 97 6.69 18.32 -32.31
C PHE A 97 6.08 17.58 -33.51
N ASP A 98 5.19 18.24 -34.25
CA ASP A 98 4.48 17.71 -35.42
C ASP A 98 5.42 17.27 -36.55
N LEU A 99 6.57 17.96 -36.68
CA LEU A 99 7.60 17.67 -37.68
C LEU A 99 8.57 16.55 -37.25
N ARG A 100 8.45 16.00 -36.03
CA ARG A 100 9.32 14.90 -35.59
C ARG A 100 8.98 13.56 -36.24
N PRO A 101 9.98 12.66 -36.42
CA PRO A 101 9.74 11.28 -36.77
C PRO A 101 8.69 10.64 -35.86
N ARG A 102 7.82 9.79 -36.43
CA ARG A 102 6.69 9.20 -35.70
C ARG A 102 7.11 8.45 -34.44
N TRP A 103 8.27 7.79 -34.45
CA TRP A 103 8.78 7.07 -33.29
C TRP A 103 9.12 8.01 -32.11
N GLN A 104 9.63 9.23 -32.37
CA GLN A 104 9.90 10.21 -31.31
C GLN A 104 8.60 10.71 -30.70
N ARG A 105 7.58 10.96 -31.53
CA ARG A 105 6.26 11.36 -31.06
C ARG A 105 5.60 10.28 -30.21
N ILE A 106 5.72 9.01 -30.63
CA ILE A 106 5.25 7.85 -29.85
C ILE A 106 5.98 7.78 -28.50
N LEU A 107 7.30 7.93 -28.48
CA LEU A 107 8.06 7.92 -27.23
C LEU A 107 7.63 9.04 -26.28
N VAL A 108 7.43 10.26 -26.80
CA VAL A 108 6.91 11.37 -25.98
C VAL A 108 5.51 11.02 -25.47
N ALA A 109 4.60 10.53 -26.30
CA ALA A 109 3.24 10.18 -25.91
C ALA A 109 3.15 9.04 -24.87
N VAL A 110 4.08 8.08 -24.90
CA VAL A 110 4.11 6.96 -23.94
C VAL A 110 4.91 7.30 -22.68
N ALA A 111 5.73 8.36 -22.71
CA ALA A 111 6.56 8.75 -21.57
C ALA A 111 5.76 9.07 -20.30
N GLY A 112 4.60 9.71 -20.44
CA GLY A 112 3.74 10.03 -19.30
C GLY A 112 3.22 8.80 -18.58
N PRO A 113 2.53 7.85 -19.26
CA PRO A 113 2.12 6.59 -18.65
C PRO A 113 3.28 5.80 -18.02
N VAL A 114 4.43 5.73 -18.70
CA VAL A 114 5.62 5.04 -18.19
C VAL A 114 6.13 5.70 -16.90
N MET A 115 6.13 7.03 -16.81
CA MET A 115 6.54 7.74 -15.60
C MET A 115 5.65 7.39 -14.40
N ASN A 116 4.35 7.21 -14.62
CA ASN A 116 3.44 6.77 -13.54
C ASN A 116 3.70 5.34 -13.10
N VAL A 117 3.99 4.41 -14.03
CA VAL A 117 4.39 3.04 -13.69
C VAL A 117 5.68 3.05 -12.87
N LEU A 118 6.68 3.82 -13.30
CA LEU A 118 7.94 3.96 -12.57
C LEU A 118 7.72 4.56 -11.17
N THR A 119 6.87 5.58 -11.06
CA THR A 119 6.51 6.18 -9.77
C THR A 119 5.83 5.16 -8.85
N ALA A 120 4.88 4.39 -9.38
CA ALA A 120 4.14 3.38 -8.63
C ALA A 120 5.06 2.27 -8.09
N LEU A 121 6.14 1.94 -8.80
CA LEU A 121 7.16 0.99 -8.33
C LEU A 121 8.15 1.64 -7.35
N ALA A 122 8.53 2.90 -7.60
CA ALA A 122 9.53 3.60 -6.80
C ALA A 122 9.03 3.92 -5.38
N ILE A 123 7.76 4.30 -5.21
CA ILE A 123 7.19 4.65 -3.90
C ILE A 123 7.30 3.51 -2.87
N PRO A 124 6.76 2.29 -3.12
CA PRO A 124 6.86 1.19 -2.14
C PRO A 124 8.30 0.71 -1.96
N PHE A 125 9.13 0.76 -3.01
CA PHE A 125 10.54 0.40 -2.91
C PHE A 125 11.31 1.36 -1.99
N ALA A 126 11.14 2.67 -2.19
CA ALA A 126 11.74 3.69 -1.33
C ALA A 126 11.21 3.59 0.11
N ALA A 127 9.91 3.33 0.28
CA ALA A 127 9.33 3.09 1.60
C ALA A 127 9.96 1.87 2.29
N GLY A 128 10.17 0.76 1.58
CA GLY A 128 10.83 -0.43 2.11
C GLY A 128 12.29 -0.18 2.52
N ILE A 129 13.02 0.71 1.82
CA ILE A 129 14.38 1.11 2.20
C ILE A 129 14.37 2.01 3.45
N ILE A 130 13.45 2.97 3.52
CA ILE A 130 13.41 3.98 4.60
C ILE A 130 12.86 3.40 5.90
N TYR A 131 11.76 2.65 5.81
CA TYR A 131 11.03 2.14 6.97
C TYR A 131 11.38 0.68 7.29
N GLY A 132 12.14 0.01 6.42
CA GLY A 132 12.32 -1.44 6.47
C GLY A 132 11.07 -2.17 5.96
N ILE A 133 11.26 -3.43 5.59
CA ILE A 133 10.14 -4.35 5.38
C ILE A 133 9.85 -4.96 6.76
N PRO A 134 8.64 -4.82 7.32
CA PRO A 134 8.31 -5.45 8.59
C PRO A 134 8.61 -6.94 8.48
N ALA A 135 9.59 -7.42 9.24
CA ALA A 135 9.77 -8.86 9.39
C ALA A 135 8.55 -9.37 10.16
N THR A 136 7.78 -10.29 9.59
CA THR A 136 6.78 -11.01 10.35
C THR A 136 7.52 -11.77 11.46
N PRO A 137 7.33 -11.41 12.74
CA PRO A 137 8.04 -12.08 13.82
C PRO A 137 7.71 -13.56 13.77
N THR A 138 8.72 -14.41 13.98
CA THR A 138 8.53 -15.86 14.02
C THR A 138 7.41 -16.20 15.01
N PRO A 139 6.39 -16.97 14.61
CA PRO A 139 5.24 -17.29 15.46
C PRO A 139 5.66 -17.88 16.79
N VAL A 140 5.21 -17.29 17.90
CA VAL A 140 5.51 -17.76 19.26
C VAL A 140 4.24 -18.29 19.93
N VAL A 141 4.29 -19.47 20.51
CA VAL A 141 3.14 -20.01 21.24
C VAL A 141 2.98 -19.25 22.57
N SER A 142 1.85 -18.57 22.78
CA SER A 142 1.56 -17.88 24.05
C SER A 142 1.18 -18.89 25.14
N SER A 143 0.20 -19.73 24.85
CA SER A 143 -0.23 -20.80 25.75
C SER A 143 -0.81 -21.98 24.99
N VAL A 144 -0.91 -23.13 25.65
CA VAL A 144 -1.39 -24.38 25.06
C VAL A 144 -2.62 -24.85 25.84
N ILE A 145 -3.68 -25.25 25.14
CA ILE A 145 -4.92 -25.72 25.77
C ILE A 145 -4.71 -27.14 26.31
N PRO A 146 -5.02 -27.41 27.59
CA PRO A 146 -4.92 -28.76 28.16
C PRO A 146 -5.80 -29.77 27.43
N GLY A 147 -5.25 -30.95 27.11
CA GLY A 147 -5.90 -32.03 26.37
C GLY A 147 -5.97 -31.82 24.85
N GLY A 148 -5.50 -30.69 24.33
CA GLY A 148 -5.59 -30.33 22.92
C GLY A 148 -4.50 -30.95 22.02
N ALA A 149 -4.64 -30.73 20.71
CA ALA A 149 -3.69 -31.14 19.67
C ALA A 149 -2.27 -30.63 19.94
N ALA A 150 -2.11 -29.34 20.28
CA ALA A 150 -0.81 -28.75 20.60
C ALA A 150 -0.14 -29.38 21.82
N GLN A 151 -0.89 -29.66 22.89
CA GLN A 151 -0.32 -30.31 24.07
C GLN A 151 0.11 -31.74 23.74
N THR A 152 -0.70 -32.46 22.97
CA THR A 152 -0.42 -33.84 22.54
C THR A 152 0.82 -33.91 21.64
N ALA A 153 1.02 -32.90 20.79
CA ALA A 153 2.21 -32.73 19.97
C ALA A 153 3.47 -32.35 20.77
N GLY A 154 3.32 -31.99 22.05
CA GLY A 154 4.41 -31.61 22.93
C GLY A 154 4.81 -30.14 22.85
N LEU A 155 3.97 -29.27 22.27
CA LEU A 155 4.18 -27.82 22.28
C LEU A 155 4.11 -27.26 23.72
N GLN A 156 4.89 -26.22 23.96
CA GLN A 156 4.97 -25.51 25.21
C GLN A 156 4.87 -23.99 24.97
N PRO A 157 4.42 -23.23 25.98
CA PRO A 157 4.53 -21.78 25.95
C PRO A 157 5.96 -21.33 25.62
N SER A 158 6.08 -20.24 24.86
CA SER A 158 7.33 -19.65 24.36
C SER A 158 8.07 -20.44 23.26
N ASP A 159 7.50 -21.55 22.76
CA ASP A 159 8.04 -22.21 21.57
C ASP A 159 7.92 -21.30 20.35
N ARG A 160 8.97 -21.21 19.55
CA ARG A 160 8.95 -20.50 18.26
C ARG A 160 8.76 -21.50 17.14
N ILE A 161 7.73 -21.33 16.32
CA ILE A 161 7.49 -22.21 15.16
C ILE A 161 8.33 -21.69 13.99
N ILE A 162 9.44 -22.37 13.72
CA ILE A 162 10.38 -21.97 12.66
C ILE A 162 10.07 -22.63 11.32
N SER A 163 9.36 -23.76 11.32
CA SER A 163 8.79 -24.39 10.12
C SER A 163 7.46 -25.07 10.44
N PHE A 164 6.51 -25.02 9.51
CA PHE A 164 5.23 -25.70 9.62
C PHE A 164 4.81 -26.26 8.27
N ASN A 165 4.57 -27.57 8.20
CA ASN A 165 4.11 -28.28 7.01
C ASN A 165 4.92 -27.97 5.73
N GLY A 166 6.25 -27.88 5.87
CA GLY A 166 7.17 -27.55 4.76
C GLY A 166 7.35 -26.05 4.49
N THR A 167 6.56 -25.18 5.12
CA THR A 167 6.72 -23.71 5.04
C THR A 167 7.74 -23.23 6.08
N ASN A 168 8.83 -22.61 5.62
CA ASN A 168 9.84 -22.00 6.48
C ASN A 168 9.43 -20.59 6.93
N ASN A 169 9.70 -20.26 8.20
CA ASN A 169 9.29 -19.01 8.84
C ASN A 169 7.81 -18.65 8.53
N PRO A 170 6.87 -19.55 8.89
CA PRO A 170 5.45 -19.32 8.61
C PRO A 170 4.93 -18.13 9.42
N ASN A 171 3.80 -17.56 9.04
CA ASN A 171 3.01 -16.66 9.89
C ASN A 171 1.80 -17.40 10.47
N TRP A 172 1.03 -16.75 11.35
CA TRP A 172 -0.16 -17.36 11.95
C TRP A 172 -1.24 -17.72 10.93
N ASP A 173 -1.37 -16.94 9.85
CA ASP A 173 -2.33 -17.22 8.78
C ASP A 173 -1.99 -18.52 8.06
N ALA A 174 -0.70 -18.75 7.75
CA ALA A 174 -0.24 -19.98 7.11
C ALA A 174 -0.44 -21.20 8.03
N ILE A 175 -0.06 -21.09 9.32
CA ILE A 175 -0.25 -22.17 10.29
C ILE A 175 -1.73 -22.52 10.45
N SER A 176 -2.58 -21.50 10.63
CA SER A 176 -4.01 -21.69 10.84
C SER A 176 -4.70 -22.21 9.59
N GLY A 177 -4.31 -21.71 8.40
CA GLY A 177 -4.84 -22.17 7.12
C GLY A 177 -4.53 -23.64 6.84
N ASP A 178 -3.28 -24.05 7.04
CA ASP A 178 -2.88 -25.45 6.86
C ASP A 178 -3.61 -26.37 7.85
N ALA A 179 -3.72 -25.98 9.11
CA ALA A 179 -4.45 -26.74 10.10
C ALA A 179 -5.95 -26.87 9.77
N LEU A 180 -6.57 -25.76 9.33
CA LEU A 180 -7.98 -25.71 8.96
C LEU A 180 -8.30 -26.74 7.88
N LEU A 181 -7.42 -26.86 6.87
CA LEU A 181 -7.60 -27.70 5.69
C LEU A 181 -7.22 -29.17 5.89
N SER A 182 -6.51 -29.49 6.98
CA SER A 182 -5.98 -30.84 7.26
C SER A 182 -6.51 -31.41 8.60
N PRO A 183 -7.85 -31.48 8.80
CA PRO A 183 -8.40 -32.08 10.01
C PRO A 183 -7.98 -33.55 10.13
N ASN A 184 -7.53 -33.96 11.32
CA ASN A 184 -7.10 -35.33 11.62
C ASN A 184 -5.89 -35.83 10.79
N GLU A 185 -5.17 -34.96 10.08
CA GLU A 185 -3.95 -35.31 9.35
C GLU A 185 -2.69 -34.88 10.15
N PRO A 186 -1.63 -35.68 10.19
CA PRO A 186 -0.39 -35.31 10.86
C PRO A 186 0.39 -34.28 10.04
N LEU A 187 0.62 -33.10 10.62
CA LEU A 187 1.38 -32.00 10.04
C LEU A 187 2.76 -31.92 10.72
N PRO A 188 3.86 -32.04 9.96
CA PRO A 188 5.20 -31.90 10.51
C PRO A 188 5.48 -30.42 10.85
N MET A 189 6.17 -30.18 11.96
CA MET A 189 6.59 -28.84 12.35
C MET A 189 7.98 -28.87 12.99
N GLU A 190 8.70 -27.77 12.83
CA GLU A 190 9.98 -27.55 13.51
C GLU A 190 9.84 -26.34 14.43
N ILE A 191 10.22 -26.51 15.69
CA ILE A 191 10.19 -25.45 16.69
C ILE A 191 11.60 -25.14 17.20
N GLU A 192 11.77 -23.92 17.70
CA GLU A 192 12.90 -23.55 18.53
C GLU A 192 12.43 -23.38 19.98
N ARG A 193 13.00 -24.18 20.88
CA ARG A 193 12.79 -24.12 22.33
C ARG A 193 14.11 -23.93 23.03
N ALA A 194 14.26 -22.83 23.77
CA ALA A 194 15.50 -22.49 24.48
C ALA A 194 16.76 -22.56 23.60
N GLY A 195 16.65 -22.16 22.33
CA GLY A 195 17.74 -22.18 21.35
C GLY A 195 18.03 -23.54 20.71
N GLN A 196 17.27 -24.59 21.04
CA GLN A 196 17.37 -25.90 20.40
C GLN A 196 16.25 -26.10 19.39
N ARG A 197 16.59 -26.69 18.23
CA ARG A 197 15.60 -27.05 17.22
C ARG A 197 15.05 -28.44 17.49
N LEU A 198 13.73 -28.55 17.57
CA LEU A 198 13.01 -29.78 17.82
C LEU A 198 12.03 -30.02 16.68
N GLN A 199 12.00 -31.25 16.16
CA GLN A 199 10.97 -31.67 15.21
C GLN A 199 9.80 -32.29 15.97
N LEU A 200 8.60 -31.78 15.71
CA LEU A 200 7.35 -32.26 16.26
C LEU A 200 6.39 -32.60 15.11
N THR A 201 5.35 -33.36 15.42
CA THR A 201 4.23 -33.58 14.51
C THR A 201 2.96 -33.26 15.26
N ILE A 202 2.18 -32.31 14.74
CA ILE A 202 0.89 -31.93 15.29
C ILE A 202 -0.22 -32.51 14.44
N LYS A 203 -1.30 -32.96 15.08
CA LYS A 203 -2.46 -33.52 14.40
C LYS A 203 -3.67 -32.66 14.76
N PRO A 204 -4.22 -31.83 13.85
CA PRO A 204 -5.33 -30.95 14.16
C PRO A 204 -6.57 -31.72 14.60
N THR A 205 -7.25 -31.23 15.64
CA THR A 205 -8.51 -31.76 16.16
C THR A 205 -9.63 -31.43 15.17
N PRO A 206 -10.39 -32.40 14.64
CA PRO A 206 -11.51 -32.11 13.74
C PRO A 206 -12.69 -31.50 14.51
N VAL A 207 -13.13 -30.33 14.07
CA VAL A 207 -14.29 -29.62 14.60
C VAL A 207 -15.26 -29.34 13.46
N THR A 208 -16.48 -29.86 13.57
CA THR A 208 -17.53 -29.68 12.56
C THR A 208 -18.47 -28.55 12.97
N ARG A 209 -18.64 -27.54 12.10
CA ARG A 209 -19.63 -26.45 12.25
C ARG A 209 -20.37 -26.28 10.93
N ASP A 210 -21.70 -26.21 10.99
CA ASP A 210 -22.58 -25.99 9.84
C ASP A 210 -22.35 -26.95 8.65
N GLY A 211 -21.92 -28.18 8.92
CA GLY A 211 -21.65 -29.21 7.91
C GLY A 211 -20.24 -29.18 7.32
N GLU A 212 -19.41 -28.21 7.68
CA GLU A 212 -18.00 -28.12 7.30
C GLU A 212 -17.12 -28.62 8.46
N THR A 213 -16.05 -29.38 8.14
CA THR A 213 -15.10 -29.87 9.15
C THR A 213 -13.76 -29.18 8.98
N ALA A 214 -13.29 -28.58 10.07
CA ALA A 214 -12.04 -27.84 10.14
C ALA A 214 -11.10 -28.46 11.18
N GLY A 215 -9.78 -28.32 10.99
CA GLY A 215 -8.80 -28.68 12.01
C GLY A 215 -8.49 -27.52 12.95
N GLU A 216 -8.48 -27.78 14.26
CA GLU A 216 -8.03 -26.83 15.29
C GLU A 216 -6.73 -27.35 15.95
N LEU A 217 -5.77 -26.45 16.25
CA LEU A 217 -4.47 -26.81 16.84
C LEU A 217 -4.44 -26.69 18.38
N ASP A 218 -5.49 -26.13 18.99
CA ASP A 218 -5.65 -26.05 20.45
C ASP A 218 -4.49 -25.31 21.19
N PHE A 219 -4.01 -24.20 20.65
CA PHE A 219 -3.09 -23.27 21.32
C PHE A 219 -3.52 -21.81 21.11
N ILE A 220 -3.00 -20.91 21.93
CA ILE A 220 -3.19 -19.46 21.80
C ILE A 220 -1.90 -18.86 21.19
N PRO A 221 -1.97 -18.26 19.99
CA PRO A 221 -0.84 -17.55 19.40
C PRO A 221 -0.46 -16.32 20.23
N ASP A 222 0.84 -16.09 20.40
CA ASP A 222 1.38 -14.79 20.83
C ASP A 222 1.46 -13.91 19.58
N TYR A 223 0.63 -12.87 19.51
CA TYR A 223 0.71 -11.90 18.42
C TYR A 223 1.75 -10.79 18.71
N GLY A 224 2.45 -10.89 19.85
CA GLY A 224 3.31 -9.85 20.41
C GLY A 224 2.48 -8.76 21.08
N ASN A 225 3.07 -7.60 21.38
CA ASN A 225 2.30 -6.43 21.80
C ASN A 225 1.55 -5.83 20.59
N VAL A 226 0.50 -6.50 20.11
CA VAL A 226 -0.43 -5.87 19.18
C VAL A 226 -1.23 -4.89 20.00
N ILE A 227 -1.09 -3.63 19.65
CA ILE A 227 -1.93 -2.59 20.18
C ILE A 227 -3.34 -2.93 19.75
N VAL A 228 -4.20 -3.32 20.68
CA VAL A 228 -5.62 -3.54 20.40
C VAL A 228 -6.23 -2.16 20.15
N VAL A 229 -6.45 -1.84 18.89
CA VAL A 229 -7.11 -0.60 18.45
C VAL A 229 -8.54 -0.93 18.11
N ILE A 230 -9.48 -0.19 18.69
CA ILE A 230 -10.87 -0.26 18.28
C ILE A 230 -10.97 0.34 16.89
N SER A 231 -11.28 -0.46 15.87
CA SER A 231 -11.38 0.04 14.50
C SER A 231 -12.57 0.98 14.32
N ASP A 232 -13.77 0.48 14.65
CA ASP A 232 -15.03 1.21 14.56
C ASP A 232 -15.94 0.85 15.73
N VAL A 233 -16.82 1.77 16.11
CA VAL A 233 -17.82 1.59 17.16
C VAL A 233 -19.21 1.80 16.57
N VAL A 234 -20.08 0.80 16.73
CA VAL A 234 -21.45 0.86 16.21
C VAL A 234 -22.27 1.86 17.02
N SER A 235 -22.91 2.81 16.33
CA SER A 235 -23.80 3.81 16.95
C SER A 235 -24.94 3.14 17.72
N GLY A 236 -25.18 3.57 18.97
CA GLY A 236 -26.23 3.01 19.84
C GLY A 236 -25.88 1.67 20.50
N SER A 237 -24.65 1.18 20.35
CA SER A 237 -24.18 0.01 21.09
C SER A 237 -23.76 0.38 22.51
N ALA A 238 -23.71 -0.61 23.41
CA ALA A 238 -23.15 -0.45 24.75
C ALA A 238 -21.70 0.09 24.72
N ALA A 239 -20.93 -0.21 23.68
CA ALA A 239 -19.59 0.33 23.49
C ALA A 239 -19.60 1.86 23.21
N ALA A 240 -20.56 2.34 22.41
CA ALA A 240 -20.76 3.78 22.18
C ALA A 240 -21.23 4.50 23.45
N GLU A 241 -22.13 3.89 24.21
CA GLU A 241 -22.61 4.42 25.50
C GLU A 241 -21.49 4.47 26.56
N ALA A 242 -20.58 3.49 26.53
CA ALA A 242 -19.37 3.47 27.35
C ALA A 242 -18.31 4.49 26.88
N GLY A 243 -18.55 5.21 25.79
CA GLY A 243 -17.69 6.28 25.29
C GLY A 243 -16.51 5.82 24.44
N LEU A 244 -16.47 4.54 24.03
CA LEU A 244 -15.41 4.02 23.15
C LEU A 244 -15.51 4.65 21.76
N GLN A 245 -14.35 4.91 21.14
CA GLN A 245 -14.23 5.51 19.81
C GLN A 245 -13.30 4.69 18.91
N GLY A 246 -13.51 4.81 17.59
CA GLY A 246 -12.56 4.31 16.60
C GLY A 246 -11.21 4.99 16.78
N GLY A 247 -10.14 4.21 16.89
CA GLY A 247 -8.77 4.64 17.20
C GLY A 247 -8.36 4.47 18.66
N ASP A 248 -9.29 4.13 19.57
CA ASP A 248 -8.96 3.91 20.97
C ASP A 248 -8.05 2.69 21.15
N ARG A 249 -7.00 2.86 21.96
CA ARG A 249 -6.04 1.80 22.29
C ARG A 249 -6.47 1.15 23.61
N VAL A 250 -6.86 -0.12 23.55
CA VAL A 250 -7.24 -0.89 24.73
C VAL A 250 -5.98 -1.34 25.46
N LEU A 251 -5.72 -0.74 26.62
CA LEU A 251 -4.56 -1.05 27.45
C LEU A 251 -4.83 -2.17 28.46
N ALA A 252 -6.08 -2.29 28.93
CA ALA A 252 -6.51 -3.25 29.94
C ALA A 252 -8.01 -3.56 29.82
N VAL A 253 -8.42 -4.79 30.17
CA VAL A 253 -9.83 -5.21 30.28
C VAL A 253 -10.02 -5.84 31.65
N GLY A 254 -11.00 -5.36 32.44
CA GLY A 254 -11.25 -5.88 33.78
C GLY A 254 -10.07 -5.71 34.75
N GLY A 255 -9.25 -4.67 34.56
CA GLY A 255 -8.05 -4.41 35.36
C GLY A 255 -6.84 -5.28 35.00
N GLN A 256 -6.97 -6.21 34.04
CA GLN A 256 -5.86 -7.00 33.52
C GLN A 256 -5.29 -6.31 32.26
N PRO A 257 -3.96 -6.09 32.17
CA PRO A 257 -3.34 -5.54 30.97
C PRO A 257 -3.69 -6.40 29.76
N VAL A 258 -4.13 -5.76 28.68
CA VAL A 258 -4.29 -6.44 27.39
C VAL A 258 -2.89 -6.59 26.82
N LYS A 259 -2.32 -7.78 27.03
CA LYS A 259 -1.14 -8.28 26.32
C LYS A 259 -1.71 -9.28 25.31
N SER A 260 -1.58 -9.01 24.02
CA SER A 260 -1.77 -10.09 23.03
C SER A 260 -0.52 -10.97 22.94
#